data_AF-A0A2M9BZS2-F1
#
_entry.id   AF-A0A2M9BZS2-F1
#
_cell.length_a   1.000
_cell.length_b   1.000
_cell.length_c   1.000
_cell.angle_alpha   90.00
_cell.angle_beta   90.00
_cell.angle_gamma   90.00
#
_symmetry.space_group_name_H-M   'P 1'
#
loop_
_entity.id
_entity.type
_entity.pdbx_description
1 polymer ?
#
loop_
_entity_poly.entity_id
_entity_poly.type
_entity_poly.pdbx_seq_one_letter_code
_entity_poly.pdbx_strand_id
1 'polypeptide(L)'
;MELTVFAVIAVITLVTVAAFSQKLGIAAPLILVVVGIVYSFIPGVPPVEIPPDWILMGVLPPLLYAAAINVPLMDFRRNLGTIASLSVVLVIVTAIGVGFLLFALFPELNLAAAIALGAVISPTDAVAATSIAKKLGLPARLITILEGESLVNDATSLVMLKAAIAASAMTFSDFQLGSAVGMFAYSAVVAVAIGLVVGFVTVFVRSKLDNPILDTAISFVVPFIAYIPAEEIGASGVLAVVAAGLFAGHNGARYFGAQERINERSNWRTVEFLLENGVFLLMGLELKAILGQVHEFDLGVDKAVYVGLLVTVLLIVLRFAFIGPLILSLRRRERRLVKTFARFAEGIERAKELEAENPKLARKRERAEKLYERRSTDLEQLRAEGLGLRGGVVLSWAGMRGVVTLAAAQSLPADIPYRPQLILIAFTVSITTLLVQGGTLPWVIKATGIRGSDAAVDRREFATLLDEISEAGLSVLDNPTVELADGMTVSEDVIERVRRDTLLRQESAWERSRAEAAEEVAQMPHMQYRELRLQVLQAERAALLDARSRGTYPSRVLTRAQGMLDIEEARLDTVV
;
A
#
# COMPACT_ATOMS: atom_id res chain seq x y z
N MET A 1 26.94 16.26 20.77
CA MET A 1 27.82 15.50 19.85
C MET A 1 27.51 13.99 19.86
N GLU A 2 27.03 13.41 20.97
CA GLU A 2 26.75 11.96 21.03
C GLU A 2 25.55 11.54 20.17
N LEU A 3 24.39 12.22 20.27
CA LEU A 3 23.19 11.91 19.48
C LEU A 3 23.43 11.96 17.96
N THR A 4 24.21 12.94 17.50
CA THR A 4 24.58 13.07 16.07
C THR A 4 25.45 11.91 15.60
N VAL A 5 26.36 11.42 16.44
CA VAL A 5 27.19 10.25 16.12
C VAL A 5 26.33 8.99 16.06
N PHE A 6 25.43 8.79 17.01
CA PHE A 6 24.48 7.66 16.98
C PHE A 6 23.59 7.67 15.75
N ALA A 7 23.06 8.84 15.36
CA ALA A 7 22.25 8.98 14.15
C ALA A 7 23.04 8.61 12.88
N VAL A 8 24.30 9.06 12.77
CA VAL A 8 25.17 8.70 11.64
C VAL A 8 25.47 7.21 11.62
N ILE A 9 25.80 6.60 12.77
CA ILE A 9 26.05 5.15 12.88
C ILE A 9 24.79 4.36 12.51
N ALA A 10 23.61 4.82 12.94
CA ALA A 10 22.35 4.20 12.59
C ALA A 10 22.15 4.21 11.07
N VAL A 11 22.28 5.36 10.40
CA VAL A 11 22.13 5.45 8.93
C VAL A 11 23.16 4.58 8.20
N ILE A 12 24.43 4.58 8.62
CA ILE A 12 25.46 3.70 8.04
C ILE A 12 25.07 2.23 8.22
N THR A 13 24.54 1.86 9.39
CA THR A 13 24.06 0.50 9.67
C THR A 13 22.88 0.16 8.76
N LEU A 14 21.89 1.05 8.60
CA LEU A 14 20.74 0.85 7.71
C LEU A 14 21.20 0.56 6.28
N VAL A 15 22.07 1.42 5.72
CA VAL A 15 22.56 1.29 4.35
C VAL A 15 23.39 0.01 4.18
N THR A 16 24.28 -0.29 5.13
CA THR A 16 25.14 -1.49 5.08
C THR A 16 24.32 -2.76 5.12
N VAL A 17 23.37 -2.85 6.06
CA VAL A 17 22.50 -4.02 6.20
C VAL A 17 21.59 -4.17 4.99
N ALA A 18 21.01 -3.08 4.48
CA ALA A 18 20.19 -3.12 3.28
C ALA A 18 20.97 -3.61 2.05
N ALA A 19 22.20 -3.14 1.85
CA ALA A 19 23.07 -3.60 0.77
C ALA A 19 23.40 -5.11 0.91
N PHE A 20 23.65 -5.57 2.13
CA PHE A 20 23.98 -6.98 2.39
C PHE A 20 22.75 -7.91 2.32
N SER A 21 21.56 -7.40 2.66
CA SER A 21 20.28 -8.13 2.63
C SER A 21 19.99 -8.70 1.23
N GLN A 22 20.35 -7.96 0.18
CA GLN A 22 20.17 -8.40 -1.21
C GLN A 22 20.94 -9.68 -1.52
N LYS A 23 22.15 -9.83 -0.95
CA LYS A 23 22.99 -11.02 -1.11
C LYS A 23 22.47 -12.22 -0.32
N LEU A 24 21.98 -11.98 0.90
CA LEU A 24 21.45 -13.02 1.79
C LEU A 24 20.06 -13.52 1.37
N GLY A 25 19.32 -12.74 0.59
CA GLY A 25 17.96 -13.09 0.19
C GLY A 25 16.92 -12.96 1.31
N ILE A 26 17.27 -12.28 2.41
CA ILE A 26 16.43 -12.02 3.58
C ILE A 26 15.99 -10.55 3.55
N ALA A 27 14.81 -10.22 4.07
CA ALA A 27 14.33 -8.84 4.15
C ALA A 27 15.19 -8.02 5.13
N ALA A 28 15.58 -6.80 4.74
CA ALA A 28 16.41 -5.91 5.57
C ALA A 28 15.83 -5.63 6.98
N PRO A 29 14.51 -5.40 7.15
CA PRO A 29 13.88 -5.29 8.47
C PRO A 29 14.26 -6.41 9.47
N LEU A 30 14.29 -7.67 9.00
CA LEU A 30 14.58 -8.83 9.85
C LEU A 30 16.02 -8.78 10.38
N ILE A 31 16.97 -8.43 9.50
CA ILE A 31 18.38 -8.34 9.86
C ILE A 31 18.58 -7.15 10.80
N LEU A 32 17.91 -6.03 10.57
CA LEU A 32 18.04 -4.82 11.39
C LEU A 32 17.54 -5.01 12.81
N VAL A 33 16.44 -5.74 13.02
CA VAL A 33 16.00 -6.10 14.37
C VAL A 33 17.06 -6.92 15.09
N VAL A 34 17.63 -7.94 14.43
CA VAL A 34 18.70 -8.76 15.02
C VAL A 34 19.94 -7.92 15.34
N VAL A 35 20.35 -7.04 14.42
CA VAL A 35 21.49 -6.13 14.63
C VAL A 35 21.21 -5.17 15.79
N GLY A 36 20.01 -4.59 15.88
CA GLY A 36 19.59 -3.74 16.99
C GLY A 36 19.62 -4.46 18.33
N ILE A 37 19.13 -5.71 18.38
CA ILE A 37 19.23 -6.58 19.56
C ILE A 37 20.69 -6.75 19.97
N VAL A 38 21.56 -7.14 19.04
CA VAL A 38 22.99 -7.34 19.31
C VAL A 38 23.62 -6.05 19.84
N TYR A 39 23.34 -4.90 19.20
CA TYR A 39 23.83 -3.59 19.64
C TYR A 39 23.36 -3.21 21.04
N SER A 40 22.12 -3.54 21.41
CA SER A 40 21.59 -3.23 22.74
C SER A 40 22.43 -3.87 23.87
N PHE A 41 23.03 -5.04 23.63
CA PHE A 41 23.83 -5.76 24.62
C PHE A 41 25.32 -5.34 24.64
N ILE A 42 25.78 -4.50 23.71
CA ILE A 42 27.18 -4.04 23.69
C ILE A 42 27.45 -3.11 24.89
N PRO A 43 28.50 -3.37 25.70
CA PRO A 43 28.90 -2.48 26.78
C PRO A 43 29.25 -1.08 26.26
N GLY A 44 28.64 -0.03 26.82
CA GLY A 44 28.88 1.36 26.42
C GLY A 44 27.79 1.97 25.52
N VAL A 45 26.86 1.17 25.00
CA VAL A 45 25.66 1.70 24.33
C VAL A 45 24.62 2.08 25.41
N PRO A 46 24.18 3.35 25.48
CA PRO A 46 23.15 3.76 26.44
C PRO A 46 21.81 3.09 26.13
N PRO A 47 20.97 2.79 27.13
CA PRO A 47 19.63 2.30 26.88
C PRO A 47 18.85 3.34 26.08
N VAL A 48 18.28 2.90 24.96
CA VAL A 48 17.44 3.74 24.10
C VAL A 48 16.00 3.53 24.53
N GLU A 49 15.33 4.62 24.94
CA GLU A 49 13.90 4.65 25.20
C GLU A 49 13.30 5.76 24.33
N ILE A 50 12.41 5.39 23.40
CA ILE A 50 11.79 6.36 22.50
C ILE A 50 10.38 6.66 22.98
N PRO A 51 10.05 7.94 23.22
CA PRO A 51 8.69 8.31 23.56
C PRO A 51 7.71 7.85 22.47
N PRO A 52 6.58 7.20 22.82
CA PRO A 52 5.63 6.65 21.86
C PRO A 52 5.13 7.67 20.84
N ASP A 53 4.93 8.91 21.28
CA ASP A 53 4.44 10.01 20.46
C ASP A 53 5.38 10.33 19.28
N TRP A 54 6.69 10.10 19.44
CA TRP A 54 7.65 10.31 18.35
C TRP A 54 7.43 9.30 17.21
N ILE A 55 7.09 8.06 17.54
CA ILE A 55 6.79 7.03 16.54
C ILE A 55 5.39 7.26 15.97
N LEU A 56 4.38 7.46 16.82
CA LEU A 56 2.98 7.58 16.41
C LEU A 56 2.66 8.88 15.67
N MET A 57 3.25 10.01 16.06
CA MET A 57 3.03 11.30 15.39
C MET A 57 4.12 11.66 14.40
N GLY A 58 5.37 11.25 14.65
CA GLY A 58 6.51 11.60 13.80
C GLY A 58 6.74 10.65 12.63
N VAL A 59 6.70 9.34 12.88
CA VAL A 59 7.12 8.32 11.89
C VAL A 59 5.94 7.67 11.17
N LEU A 60 4.86 7.38 11.89
CA LEU A 60 3.71 6.66 11.37
C LEU A 60 2.99 7.44 10.24
N PRO A 61 2.69 8.75 10.34
CA PRO A 61 1.97 9.45 9.28
C PRO A 61 2.72 9.46 7.93
N PRO A 62 4.03 9.80 7.86
CA PRO A 62 4.79 9.70 6.63
C PRO A 62 4.82 8.28 6.04
N LEU A 63 4.98 7.23 6.86
CA LEU A 63 4.98 5.84 6.39
C LEU A 63 3.64 5.43 5.78
N LEU A 64 2.53 5.76 6.45
CA LEU A 64 1.19 5.47 5.95
C LEU A 64 0.88 6.22 4.66
N TYR A 65 1.30 7.47 4.56
CA TYR A 65 1.13 8.26 3.34
C TYR A 65 1.95 7.68 2.19
N ALA A 66 3.23 7.37 2.41
CA ALA A 66 4.12 6.76 1.43
C ALA A 66 3.56 5.42 0.91
N ALA A 67 3.01 4.60 1.80
CA ALA A 67 2.34 3.37 1.41
C ALA A 67 1.04 3.65 0.63
N ALA A 68 0.19 4.58 1.09
CA ALA A 68 -1.10 4.88 0.49
C ALA A 68 -1.03 5.49 -0.92
N ILE A 69 -0.07 6.39 -1.20
CA ILE A 69 0.08 7.03 -2.52
C ILE A 69 0.43 6.03 -3.64
N ASN A 70 1.02 4.88 -3.28
CA ASN A 70 1.45 3.85 -4.21
C ASN A 70 0.39 2.77 -4.45
N VAL A 71 -0.70 2.75 -3.66
CA VAL A 71 -1.76 1.75 -3.81
C VAL A 71 -2.63 2.04 -5.03
N PRO A 72 -2.79 1.09 -5.97
CA PRO A 72 -3.72 1.25 -7.08
C PRO A 72 -5.17 1.29 -6.59
N LEU A 73 -5.77 2.49 -6.57
CA LEU A 73 -7.11 2.72 -6.01
C LEU A 73 -8.20 1.82 -6.61
N MET A 74 -8.09 1.46 -7.89
CA MET A 74 -9.06 0.57 -8.55
C MET A 74 -9.01 -0.85 -8.00
N ASP A 75 -7.81 -1.41 -7.84
CA ASP A 75 -7.61 -2.76 -7.30
C ASP A 75 -7.96 -2.79 -5.80
N PHE A 76 -7.66 -1.71 -5.08
CA PHE A 76 -8.09 -1.52 -3.70
C PHE A 76 -9.61 -1.52 -3.58
N ARG A 77 -10.32 -0.71 -4.38
CA ARG A 77 -11.79 -0.67 -4.40
C ARG A 77 -12.42 -2.01 -4.78
N ARG A 78 -11.85 -2.72 -5.76
CA ARG A 78 -12.29 -4.07 -6.17
C ARG A 78 -12.19 -5.08 -5.01
N ASN A 79 -11.23 -4.90 -4.10
CA ASN A 79 -11.00 -5.78 -2.95
C ASN A 79 -11.44 -5.20 -1.61
N LEU A 80 -12.12 -4.06 -1.58
CA LEU A 80 -12.49 -3.32 -0.37
C LEU A 80 -13.20 -4.19 0.67
N GLY A 81 -14.10 -5.08 0.23
CA GLY A 81 -14.81 -5.98 1.15
C GLY A 81 -13.89 -6.99 1.84
N THR A 82 -12.84 -7.47 1.16
CA THR A 82 -11.86 -8.40 1.75
C THR A 82 -10.92 -7.63 2.67
N ILE A 83 -10.40 -6.49 2.20
CA ILE A 83 -9.54 -5.61 2.99
C ILE A 83 -10.24 -5.17 4.28
N ALA A 84 -11.46 -4.64 4.20
CA ALA A 84 -12.24 -4.24 5.37
C ALA A 84 -12.50 -5.40 6.34
N SER A 85 -12.75 -6.62 5.83
CA SER A 85 -12.92 -7.79 6.70
C SER A 85 -11.64 -8.16 7.47
N LEU A 86 -10.46 -7.99 6.87
CA LEU A 86 -9.18 -8.29 7.50
C LEU A 86 -8.68 -7.13 8.39
N SER A 87 -8.89 -5.88 7.97
CA SER A 87 -8.42 -4.71 8.71
C SER A 87 -9.33 -4.29 9.85
N VAL A 88 -10.63 -4.60 9.79
CA VAL A 88 -11.60 -4.19 10.82
C VAL A 88 -12.09 -5.38 11.62
N VAL A 89 -12.75 -6.33 10.95
CA VAL A 89 -13.44 -7.43 11.65
C VAL A 89 -12.43 -8.38 12.28
N LEU A 90 -11.42 -8.83 11.53
CA LEU A 90 -10.38 -9.68 12.08
C LEU A 90 -9.66 -8.98 13.23
N VAL A 91 -9.32 -7.69 13.10
CA VAL A 91 -8.67 -6.91 14.17
C VAL A 91 -9.49 -6.90 15.45
N ILE A 92 -10.80 -6.63 15.36
CA ILE A 92 -11.69 -6.66 16.52
C ILE A 92 -11.73 -8.06 17.14
N VAL A 93 -11.85 -9.11 16.31
CA VAL A 93 -11.89 -10.51 16.79
C VAL A 93 -10.59 -10.89 17.48
N THR A 94 -9.43 -10.53 16.93
CA THR A 94 -8.12 -10.83 17.53
C THR A 94 -7.88 -10.01 18.78
N ALA A 95 -8.27 -8.74 18.81
CA ALA A 95 -8.14 -7.89 19.99
C ALA A 95 -8.98 -8.41 21.16
N ILE A 96 -10.24 -8.80 20.90
CA ILE A 96 -11.12 -9.40 21.92
C ILE A 96 -10.57 -10.76 22.36
N GLY A 97 -10.15 -11.61 21.42
CA GLY A 97 -9.61 -12.94 21.74
C GLY A 97 -8.35 -12.89 22.60
N VAL A 98 -7.41 -11.99 22.26
CA VAL A 98 -6.20 -11.75 23.07
C VAL A 98 -6.56 -11.10 24.40
N GLY A 99 -7.48 -10.14 24.42
CA GLY A 99 -7.94 -9.50 25.64
C GLY A 99 -8.56 -10.48 26.65
N PHE A 100 -9.40 -11.42 26.19
CA PHE A 100 -9.93 -12.47 27.06
C PHE A 100 -8.85 -13.40 27.60
N LEU A 101 -7.86 -13.77 26.76
CA LEU A 101 -6.74 -14.58 27.21
C LEU A 101 -5.94 -13.86 28.32
N LEU A 102 -5.62 -12.58 28.12
CA LEU A 102 -4.87 -11.79 29.08
C LEU A 102 -5.65 -11.55 30.37
N PHE A 103 -6.94 -11.23 30.27
CA PHE A 103 -7.83 -11.10 31.42
C PHE A 103 -7.88 -12.38 32.27
N ALA A 104 -7.86 -13.55 31.62
CA ALA A 104 -7.83 -14.83 32.33
C ALA A 104 -6.48 -15.13 33.00
N LEU A 105 -5.37 -14.59 32.47
CA LEU A 105 -4.01 -14.85 32.95
C LEU A 105 -3.52 -13.83 33.99
N PHE A 106 -4.08 -12.62 34.00
CA PHE A 106 -3.71 -11.51 34.88
C PHE A 106 -4.91 -11.06 35.72
N PRO A 107 -5.04 -11.54 36.98
CA PRO A 107 -6.23 -11.31 37.80
C PRO A 107 -6.52 -9.85 38.14
N GLU A 108 -5.49 -9.01 38.24
CA GLU A 108 -5.63 -7.57 38.53
C GLU A 108 -5.90 -6.73 37.27
N LEU A 109 -5.79 -7.33 36.09
CA LEU A 109 -6.04 -6.63 34.83
C LEU A 109 -7.54 -6.63 34.53
N ASN A 110 -8.14 -5.45 34.40
CA ASN A 110 -9.54 -5.36 33.99
C ASN A 110 -9.72 -5.75 32.50
N LEU A 111 -10.93 -6.16 32.13
CA LEU A 111 -11.20 -6.63 30.77
C LEU A 111 -10.94 -5.55 29.70
N ALA A 112 -11.22 -4.29 30.02
CA ALA A 112 -11.04 -3.18 29.09
C ALA A 112 -9.54 -2.93 28.79
N ALA A 113 -8.67 -2.92 29.80
CA ALA A 113 -7.22 -2.82 29.66
C ALA A 113 -6.63 -4.06 28.95
N ALA A 114 -7.17 -5.24 29.22
CA ALA A 114 -6.78 -6.45 28.50
C ALA A 114 -7.14 -6.38 27.01
N ILE A 115 -8.33 -5.89 26.67
CA ILE A 115 -8.75 -5.63 25.29
C ILE A 115 -7.92 -4.50 24.65
N ALA A 116 -7.52 -3.49 25.43
CA ALA A 116 -6.62 -2.44 24.96
C ALA A 116 -5.27 -3.01 24.51
N LEU A 117 -4.65 -3.90 25.30
CA LEU A 117 -3.43 -4.60 24.86
C LEU A 117 -3.71 -5.52 23.66
N GLY A 118 -4.87 -6.20 23.65
CA GLY A 118 -5.29 -6.98 22.50
C GLY A 118 -5.37 -6.15 21.21
N ALA A 119 -5.91 -4.93 21.30
CA ALA A 119 -5.99 -3.98 20.19
C ALA A 119 -4.60 -3.57 19.71
N VAL A 120 -3.67 -3.28 20.62
CA VAL A 120 -2.27 -2.94 20.32
C VAL A 120 -1.54 -4.04 19.54
N ILE A 121 -1.75 -5.31 19.93
CA ILE A 121 -1.05 -6.47 19.35
C ILE A 121 -1.69 -6.96 18.05
N SER A 122 -2.94 -6.57 17.81
CA SER A 122 -3.75 -7.07 16.70
C SER A 122 -3.29 -6.65 15.30
N PRO A 123 -2.84 -5.41 15.04
CA PRO A 123 -2.35 -4.98 13.73
C PRO A 123 -1.27 -5.87 13.17
N THR A 124 -1.28 -6.00 11.86
CA THR A 124 -0.21 -6.66 11.13
C THR A 124 0.50 -5.70 10.21
N ASP A 125 1.81 -5.76 10.23
CA ASP A 125 2.69 -5.01 9.37
C ASP A 125 2.93 -5.82 8.08
N ALA A 126 2.48 -5.25 6.96
CA ALA A 126 2.62 -5.89 5.66
C ALA A 126 3.93 -5.53 4.97
N VAL A 127 4.77 -4.63 5.48
CA VAL A 127 5.90 -4.12 4.68
C VAL A 127 6.95 -5.20 4.44
N ALA A 128 7.38 -5.90 5.50
CA ALA A 128 8.25 -7.07 5.36
C ALA A 128 7.60 -8.17 4.48
N ALA A 129 6.27 -8.33 4.57
CA ALA A 129 5.54 -9.37 3.86
C ALA A 129 5.47 -9.09 2.36
N THR A 130 5.15 -7.85 2.02
CA THR A 130 4.95 -7.35 0.66
C THR A 130 6.27 -7.26 -0.09
N SER A 131 7.37 -6.89 0.58
CA SER A 131 8.72 -6.94 0.02
C SER A 131 9.10 -8.36 -0.41
N ILE A 132 8.89 -9.36 0.46
CA ILE A 132 9.13 -10.78 0.16
C ILE A 132 8.18 -11.27 -0.93
N ALA A 133 6.90 -10.92 -0.84
CA ALA A 133 5.86 -11.29 -1.81
C ALA A 133 6.15 -10.79 -3.22
N LYS A 134 6.52 -9.51 -3.37
CA LYS A 134 6.88 -8.89 -4.65
C LYS A 134 8.09 -9.58 -5.26
N LYS A 135 9.12 -9.87 -4.45
CA LYS A 135 10.35 -10.54 -4.90
C LYS A 135 10.11 -11.98 -5.38
N LEU A 136 9.16 -12.68 -4.77
CA LEU A 136 8.79 -14.06 -5.15
C LEU A 136 7.67 -14.13 -6.21
N GLY A 137 7.21 -12.98 -6.71
CA GLY A 137 6.22 -12.90 -7.78
C GLY A 137 4.84 -13.37 -7.36
N LEU A 138 4.37 -13.02 -6.15
CA LEU A 138 2.98 -13.26 -5.77
C LEU A 138 2.00 -12.48 -6.67
N PRO A 139 0.78 -12.99 -6.90
CA PRO A 139 -0.27 -12.28 -7.62
C PRO A 139 -0.51 -10.86 -7.07
N ALA A 140 -0.67 -9.89 -7.97
CA ALA A 140 -0.89 -8.47 -7.64
C ALA A 140 -2.03 -8.28 -6.63
N ARG A 141 -3.13 -9.01 -6.80
CA ARG A 141 -4.27 -8.97 -5.87
C ARG A 141 -3.92 -9.35 -4.43
N LEU A 142 -3.07 -10.36 -4.21
CA LEU A 142 -2.62 -10.73 -2.86
C LEU A 142 -1.77 -9.62 -2.25
N ILE A 143 -0.90 -9.00 -3.06
CA ILE A 143 -0.08 -7.86 -2.64
C ILE A 143 -0.99 -6.68 -2.25
N THR A 144 -1.98 -6.32 -3.08
CA THR A 144 -2.93 -5.25 -2.79
C THR A 144 -3.75 -5.53 -1.53
N ILE A 145 -4.14 -6.78 -1.28
CA ILE A 145 -4.87 -7.14 -0.06
C ILE A 145 -3.97 -7.04 1.17
N LEU A 146 -2.71 -7.48 1.08
CA LEU A 146 -1.73 -7.34 2.17
C LEU A 146 -1.42 -5.88 2.48
N GLU A 147 -1.14 -5.06 1.46
CA GLU A 147 -0.90 -3.61 1.62
C GLU A 147 -2.14 -2.90 2.16
N GLY A 148 -3.32 -3.21 1.61
CA GLY A 148 -4.58 -2.64 2.08
C GLY A 148 -4.92 -3.05 3.51
N GLU A 149 -4.57 -4.28 3.91
CA GLU A 149 -4.77 -4.77 5.26
C GLU A 149 -4.02 -3.91 6.27
N SER A 150 -2.70 -3.72 6.05
CA SER A 150 -1.81 -2.94 6.93
C SER A 150 -2.09 -1.45 6.93
N LEU A 151 -2.62 -0.90 5.84
CA LEU A 151 -2.98 0.53 5.80
C LEU A 151 -4.13 0.86 6.76
N VAL A 152 -5.10 -0.04 6.91
CA VAL A 152 -6.35 0.24 7.64
C VAL A 152 -6.39 -0.39 9.03
N ASN A 153 -5.61 -1.44 9.28
CA ASN A 153 -5.62 -2.14 10.57
C ASN A 153 -5.05 -1.28 11.72
N ASP A 154 -4.03 -0.46 11.46
CA ASP A 154 -3.45 0.47 12.42
C ASP A 154 -4.51 1.47 12.90
N ALA A 155 -5.31 2.02 11.99
CA ALA A 155 -6.41 2.91 12.33
C ALA A 155 -7.42 2.21 13.25
N THR A 156 -7.83 0.99 12.88
CA THR A 156 -8.81 0.21 13.66
C THR A 156 -8.27 -0.07 15.06
N SER A 157 -7.00 -0.46 15.17
CA SER A 157 -6.40 -0.78 16.45
C SER A 157 -6.26 0.41 17.39
N LEU A 158 -5.84 1.57 16.88
CA LEU A 158 -5.69 2.77 17.70
C LEU A 158 -7.05 3.31 18.14
N VAL A 159 -8.07 3.23 17.29
CA VAL A 159 -9.45 3.59 17.69
C VAL A 159 -9.96 2.62 18.76
N MET A 160 -9.71 1.32 18.60
CA MET A 160 -10.12 0.31 19.58
C MET A 160 -9.34 0.44 20.90
N LEU A 161 -8.04 0.76 20.85
CA LEU A 161 -7.19 1.06 22.00
C LEU A 161 -7.75 2.24 22.80
N LYS A 162 -8.01 3.37 22.13
CA LYS A 162 -8.59 4.56 22.79
C LYS A 162 -9.95 4.27 23.39
N ALA A 163 -10.82 3.56 22.67
CA ALA A 163 -12.13 3.16 23.16
C ALA A 163 -12.03 2.24 24.38
N ALA A 164 -11.09 1.30 24.38
CA ALA A 164 -10.85 0.37 25.48
C ALA A 164 -10.26 1.07 26.71
N ILE A 165 -9.31 2.01 26.52
CA ILE A 165 -8.78 2.85 27.61
C ILE A 165 -9.90 3.73 28.21
N ALA A 166 -10.70 4.39 27.36
CA ALA A 166 -11.83 5.19 27.82
C ALA A 166 -12.85 4.34 28.60
N ALA A 167 -13.15 3.12 28.12
CA ALA A 167 -14.01 2.18 28.82
C ALA A 167 -13.42 1.69 30.14
N SER A 168 -12.09 1.59 30.26
CA SER A 168 -11.43 1.17 31.50
C SER A 168 -11.56 2.21 32.63
N ALA A 169 -11.77 3.49 32.28
CA ALA A 169 -12.04 4.56 33.22
C ALA A 169 -13.54 4.69 33.58
N MET A 170 -14.43 4.00 32.87
CA MET A 170 -15.88 4.05 33.09
C MET A 170 -16.35 2.92 34.01
N THR A 171 -17.41 3.16 34.77
CA THR A 171 -18.07 2.11 35.56
C THR A 171 -18.93 1.24 34.64
N PHE A 172 -19.03 -0.06 34.92
CA PHE A 172 -19.79 -1.05 34.10
C PHE A 172 -21.26 -0.66 33.82
N SER A 173 -21.89 0.18 34.65
CA SER A 173 -23.27 0.63 34.48
C SER A 173 -23.48 1.66 33.36
N ASP A 174 -22.44 2.40 32.98
CA ASP A 174 -22.53 3.49 31.99
C ASP A 174 -22.11 3.06 30.58
N PHE A 175 -21.56 1.85 30.43
CA PHE A 175 -21.06 1.37 29.15
C PHE A 175 -22.18 0.83 28.25
N GLN A 176 -22.58 1.62 27.26
CA GLN A 176 -23.50 1.19 26.21
C GLN A 176 -22.73 0.75 24.96
N LEU A 177 -22.80 -0.53 24.58
CA LEU A 177 -22.12 -1.06 23.39
C LEU A 177 -22.46 -0.26 22.11
N GLY A 178 -23.70 0.27 22.02
CA GLY A 178 -24.15 1.11 20.91
C GLY A 178 -23.41 2.44 20.81
N SER A 179 -23.03 3.07 21.93
CA SER A 179 -22.28 4.33 21.91
C SER A 179 -20.83 4.11 21.47
N ALA A 180 -20.22 2.99 21.86
CA ALA A 180 -18.86 2.62 21.42
C ALA A 180 -18.80 2.36 19.89
N VAL A 181 -19.77 1.61 19.34
CA VAL A 181 -19.88 1.40 17.88
C VAL A 181 -20.17 2.71 17.15
N GLY A 182 -21.03 3.57 17.71
CA GLY A 182 -21.31 4.89 17.17
C GLY A 182 -20.08 5.80 17.14
N MET A 183 -19.28 5.80 18.20
CA MET A 183 -18.04 6.57 18.29
C MET A 183 -16.96 6.06 17.32
N PHE A 184 -16.85 4.73 17.15
CA PHE A 184 -15.98 4.13 16.14
C PHE A 184 -16.41 4.55 14.72
N ALA A 185 -17.71 4.46 14.41
CA ALA A 185 -18.23 4.86 13.10
C ALA A 185 -18.02 6.36 12.85
N TYR A 186 -18.26 7.20 13.86
CA TYR A 186 -17.99 8.63 13.80
C TYR A 186 -16.51 8.92 13.53
N SER A 187 -15.59 8.33 14.30
CA SER A 187 -14.15 8.60 14.16
C SER A 187 -13.63 8.18 12.78
N ALA A 188 -14.14 7.07 12.24
CA ALA A 188 -13.78 6.58 10.91
C ALA A 188 -14.32 7.47 9.79
N VAL A 189 -15.62 7.84 9.83
CA VAL A 189 -16.25 8.66 8.79
C VAL A 189 -15.64 10.07 8.76
N VAL A 190 -15.45 10.68 9.93
CA VAL A 190 -14.86 12.02 10.04
C VAL A 190 -13.40 12.01 9.58
N ALA A 191 -12.62 11.00 9.94
CA ALA A 191 -11.25 10.85 9.46
C ALA A 191 -11.17 10.74 7.93
N VAL A 192 -12.03 9.90 7.31
CA VAL A 192 -12.08 9.78 5.84
C VAL A 192 -12.49 11.11 5.20
N ALA A 193 -13.46 11.83 5.77
CA ALA A 193 -13.87 13.14 5.26
C ALA A 193 -12.72 14.16 5.31
N ILE A 194 -12.01 14.26 6.44
CA ILE A 194 -10.85 15.13 6.59
C ILE A 194 -9.75 14.74 5.59
N GLY A 195 -9.43 13.45 5.50
CA GLY A 195 -8.42 12.96 4.57
C GLY A 195 -8.75 13.27 3.11
N LEU A 196 -10.01 13.13 2.70
CA LEU A 196 -10.46 13.50 1.36
C LEU A 196 -10.37 15.01 1.11
N VAL A 197 -10.73 15.84 2.09
CA VAL A 197 -10.60 17.30 2.00
C VAL A 197 -9.12 17.69 1.87
N VAL A 198 -8.25 17.17 2.74
CA VAL A 198 -6.80 17.42 2.67
C VAL A 198 -6.25 16.92 1.34
N GLY A 199 -6.58 15.70 0.91
CA GLY A 199 -6.16 15.17 -0.37
C GLY A 199 -6.60 16.02 -1.57
N PHE A 200 -7.82 16.54 -1.56
CA PHE A 200 -8.32 17.46 -2.58
C PHE A 200 -7.52 18.76 -2.60
N VAL A 201 -7.35 19.39 -1.44
CA VAL A 201 -6.58 20.64 -1.31
C VAL A 201 -5.13 20.42 -1.75
N THR A 202 -4.50 19.31 -1.34
CA THR A 202 -3.15 18.94 -1.75
C THR A 202 -3.03 18.84 -3.25
N VAL A 203 -3.91 18.08 -3.92
CA VAL A 203 -3.87 17.94 -5.39
C VAL A 203 -4.07 19.29 -6.06
N PHE A 204 -5.01 20.12 -5.60
CA PHE A 204 -5.28 21.44 -6.16
C PHE A 204 -4.12 22.43 -5.99
N VAL A 205 -3.47 22.44 -4.82
CA VAL A 205 -2.33 23.32 -4.56
C VAL A 205 -1.13 22.86 -5.38
N ARG A 206 -0.83 21.55 -5.35
CA ARG A 206 0.32 20.97 -6.06
C ARG A 206 0.19 21.07 -7.58
N SER A 207 -1.01 20.93 -8.13
CA SER A 207 -1.25 21.09 -9.57
C SER A 207 -1.05 22.52 -10.10
N LYS A 208 -0.74 23.49 -9.23
CA LYS A 208 -0.42 24.89 -9.58
C LYS A 208 1.05 25.23 -9.39
N LEU A 209 1.87 24.27 -8.96
CA LEU A 209 3.27 24.49 -8.67
C LEU A 209 4.10 23.88 -9.80
N ASP A 210 4.79 24.73 -10.57
CA ASP A 210 5.66 24.26 -11.65
C ASP A 210 7.07 23.89 -11.15
N ASN A 211 7.29 23.82 -9.83
CA ASN A 211 8.59 23.54 -9.23
C ASN A 211 8.57 22.20 -8.48
N PRO A 212 9.29 21.16 -8.97
CA PRO A 212 9.31 19.84 -8.36
C PRO A 212 9.82 19.78 -6.91
N ILE A 213 10.67 20.73 -6.50
CA ILE A 213 11.19 20.80 -5.14
C ILE A 213 10.09 21.31 -4.19
N LEU A 214 9.37 22.35 -4.58
CA LEU A 214 8.23 22.87 -3.80
C LEU A 214 7.11 21.83 -3.70
N ASP A 215 6.82 21.15 -4.81
CA ASP A 215 5.86 20.06 -4.86
C ASP A 215 6.21 18.93 -3.87
N THR A 216 7.46 18.47 -3.89
CA THR A 216 7.96 17.45 -2.95
C THR A 216 7.89 17.96 -1.50
N ALA A 217 8.30 19.21 -1.25
CA ALA A 217 8.30 19.79 0.09
C ALA A 217 6.88 19.83 0.67
N ILE A 218 5.88 20.21 -0.12
CA ILE A 218 4.47 20.15 0.30
C ILE A 218 4.07 18.71 0.58
N SER A 219 4.42 17.77 -0.31
CA SER A 219 4.10 16.35 -0.14
C SER A 219 4.54 15.83 1.23
N PHE A 220 5.73 16.19 1.71
CA PHE A 220 6.20 15.80 3.06
C PHE A 220 5.39 16.35 4.23
N VAL A 221 4.68 17.47 4.06
CA VAL A 221 3.87 18.09 5.12
C VAL A 221 2.45 17.53 5.14
N VAL A 222 1.94 17.03 4.01
CA VAL A 222 0.57 16.49 3.86
C VAL A 222 0.19 15.43 4.91
N PRO A 223 1.04 14.44 5.24
CA PRO A 223 0.69 13.45 6.26
C PRO A 223 0.38 14.10 7.62
N PHE A 224 1.14 15.12 8.02
CA PHE A 224 0.94 15.79 9.30
C PHE A 224 -0.31 16.67 9.29
N ILE A 225 -0.60 17.36 8.18
CA ILE A 225 -1.83 18.16 8.00
C ILE A 225 -3.07 17.27 8.01
N ALA A 226 -3.00 16.04 7.52
CA ALA A 226 -4.11 15.08 7.62
C ALA A 226 -4.23 14.48 9.03
N TYR A 227 -3.10 14.16 9.67
CA TYR A 227 -3.07 13.45 10.94
C TYR A 227 -3.48 14.32 12.13
N ILE A 228 -2.82 15.48 12.31
CA ILE A 228 -2.93 16.30 13.54
C ILE A 228 -4.36 16.81 13.76
N PRO A 229 -5.02 17.47 12.78
CA PRO A 229 -6.38 18.00 13.00
C PRO A 229 -7.41 16.90 13.21
N ALA A 230 -7.23 15.73 12.60
CA ALA A 230 -8.10 14.58 12.80
C ALA A 230 -7.97 14.05 14.23
N GLU A 231 -6.75 13.93 14.76
CA GLU A 231 -6.50 13.52 16.14
C GLU A 231 -7.05 14.52 17.17
N GLU A 232 -6.90 15.82 16.94
CA GLU A 232 -7.38 16.87 17.87
C GLU A 232 -8.91 16.83 18.10
N ILE A 233 -9.69 16.43 17.08
CA ILE A 233 -11.15 16.31 17.20
C ILE A 233 -11.61 14.88 17.57
N GLY A 234 -10.67 14.00 17.93
CA GLY A 234 -10.97 12.61 18.30
C GLY A 234 -11.30 11.68 17.13
N ALA A 235 -11.01 12.09 15.88
CA ALA A 235 -11.07 11.21 14.71
C ALA A 235 -9.76 10.40 14.56
N SER A 236 -9.77 9.40 13.68
CA SER A 236 -8.56 8.58 13.43
C SER A 236 -7.57 9.32 12.51
N GLY A 237 -6.47 9.84 13.05
CA GLY A 237 -5.41 10.48 12.25
C GLY A 237 -4.83 9.55 11.19
N VAL A 238 -4.60 8.28 11.53
CA VAL A 238 -4.12 7.24 10.60
C VAL A 238 -5.05 7.11 9.39
N LEU A 239 -6.37 7.00 9.59
CA LEU A 239 -7.31 6.84 8.49
C LEU A 239 -7.42 8.11 7.63
N ALA A 240 -7.27 9.29 8.23
CA ALA A 240 -7.23 10.56 7.50
C ALA A 240 -6.02 10.63 6.55
N VAL A 241 -4.84 10.22 7.03
CA VAL A 241 -3.61 10.16 6.21
C VAL A 241 -3.77 9.17 5.05
N VAL A 242 -4.31 7.98 5.33
CA VAL A 242 -4.52 6.95 4.30
C VAL A 242 -5.52 7.43 3.24
N ALA A 243 -6.62 8.07 3.64
CA ALA A 243 -7.59 8.64 2.72
C ALA A 243 -6.98 9.77 1.87
N ALA A 244 -6.17 10.65 2.47
CA ALA A 244 -5.45 11.70 1.75
C ALA A 244 -4.44 11.13 0.73
N GLY A 245 -3.64 10.13 1.14
CA GLY A 245 -2.67 9.47 0.28
C GLY A 245 -3.32 8.70 -0.88
N LEU A 246 -4.38 7.93 -0.63
CA LEU A 246 -5.12 7.22 -1.69
C LEU A 246 -5.74 8.19 -2.70
N PHE A 247 -6.27 9.33 -2.23
CA PHE A 247 -6.83 10.36 -3.10
C PHE A 247 -5.74 11.04 -3.94
N ALA A 248 -4.63 11.44 -3.31
CA ALA A 248 -3.51 12.11 -3.98
C ALA A 248 -2.84 11.19 -5.01
N GLY A 249 -2.52 9.94 -4.64
CA GLY A 249 -1.89 8.96 -5.53
C GLY A 249 -2.74 8.61 -6.75
N HIS A 250 -4.06 8.51 -6.59
CA HIS A 250 -4.96 8.27 -7.73
C HIS A 250 -4.98 9.44 -8.72
N ASN A 251 -5.13 10.66 -8.21
CA ASN A 251 -5.26 11.88 -9.00
C ASN A 251 -3.91 12.39 -9.54
N GLY A 252 -2.78 12.04 -8.93
CA GLY A 252 -1.44 12.47 -9.36
C GLY A 252 -1.06 12.04 -10.79
N ALA A 253 -1.64 10.96 -11.30
CA ALA A 253 -1.48 10.57 -12.71
C ALA A 253 -2.12 11.55 -13.71
N ARG A 254 -3.11 12.33 -13.25
CA ARG A 254 -3.85 13.29 -14.07
C ARG A 254 -3.33 14.72 -13.93
N TYR A 255 -2.94 15.11 -12.72
CA TYR A 255 -2.68 16.53 -12.39
C TYR A 255 -1.21 16.90 -12.22
N PHE A 256 -0.32 15.95 -11.93
CA PHE A 256 1.10 16.25 -11.71
C PHE A 256 1.89 16.11 -13.01
N GLY A 257 3.02 16.79 -13.15
CA GLY A 257 3.95 16.61 -14.26
C GLY A 257 4.72 15.29 -14.17
N ALA A 258 5.39 14.88 -15.26
CA ALA A 258 6.24 13.69 -15.21
C ALA A 258 7.40 13.82 -14.21
N GLN A 259 8.09 14.97 -14.21
CA GLN A 259 9.23 15.22 -13.34
C GLN A 259 8.84 15.23 -11.86
N GLU A 260 7.71 15.86 -11.51
CA GLU A 260 7.13 15.85 -10.16
C GLU A 260 6.85 14.42 -9.69
N ARG A 261 6.17 13.60 -10.51
CA ARG A 261 5.90 12.19 -10.16
C ARG A 261 7.15 11.35 -9.98
N ILE A 262 8.17 11.55 -10.82
CA ILE A 262 9.45 10.83 -10.70
C ILE A 262 10.15 11.22 -9.39
N ASN A 263 10.26 12.53 -9.13
CA ASN A 263 10.90 13.05 -7.93
C ASN A 263 10.16 12.61 -6.66
N GLU A 264 8.83 12.74 -6.64
CA GLU A 264 7.99 12.34 -5.53
C GLU A 264 8.16 10.84 -5.22
N ARG A 265 8.08 9.97 -6.23
CA ARG A 265 8.28 8.51 -6.04
C ARG A 265 9.67 8.19 -5.49
N SER A 266 10.72 8.83 -6.01
CA SER A 266 12.10 8.61 -5.55
C SER A 266 12.31 9.09 -4.12
N ASN A 267 11.81 10.27 -3.79
CA ASN A 267 11.95 10.89 -2.49
C ASN A 267 11.17 10.12 -1.42
N TRP A 268 9.91 9.75 -1.68
CA TRP A 268 9.14 8.94 -0.74
C TRP A 268 9.72 7.55 -0.53
N ARG A 269 10.24 6.90 -1.57
CA ARG A 269 10.91 5.60 -1.42
C ARG A 269 12.14 5.70 -0.51
N THR A 270 12.85 6.81 -0.56
CA THR A 270 14.01 7.06 0.31
C THR A 270 13.57 7.32 1.74
N VAL A 271 12.53 8.13 1.94
CA VAL A 271 11.95 8.41 3.27
C VAL A 271 11.37 7.14 3.89
N GLU A 272 10.57 6.38 3.15
CA GLU A 272 10.02 5.09 3.56
C GLU A 272 11.14 4.13 3.97
N PHE A 273 12.18 3.99 3.14
CA PHE A 273 13.33 3.16 3.46
C PHE A 273 13.99 3.58 4.78
N LEU A 274 14.27 4.87 5.00
CA LEU A 274 14.94 5.34 6.22
C LEU A 274 14.06 5.16 7.45
N LEU A 275 12.78 5.54 7.37
CA LEU A 275 11.85 5.48 8.48
C LEU A 275 11.53 4.02 8.85
N GLU A 276 11.18 3.17 7.88
CA GLU A 276 10.84 1.77 8.12
C GLU A 276 12.04 1.03 8.74
N ASN A 277 13.19 1.06 8.08
CA ASN A 277 14.38 0.34 8.53
C ASN A 277 14.94 0.93 9.83
N GLY A 278 14.86 2.24 10.00
CA GLY A 278 15.21 2.92 11.25
C GLY A 278 14.35 2.43 12.41
N VAL A 279 13.04 2.38 12.22
CA VAL A 279 12.08 1.92 13.23
C VAL A 279 12.30 0.45 13.62
N PHE A 280 12.65 -0.43 12.67
CA PHE A 280 13.04 -1.81 12.99
C PHE A 280 14.36 -1.91 13.77
N LEU A 281 15.36 -1.09 13.43
CA LEU A 281 16.62 -1.03 14.19
C LEU A 281 16.36 -0.56 15.63
N LEU A 282 15.52 0.47 15.79
CA LEU A 282 15.14 1.03 17.10
C LEU A 282 14.39 0.01 17.95
N MET A 283 13.44 -0.73 17.37
CA MET A 283 12.77 -1.85 18.07
C MET A 283 13.79 -2.85 18.62
N GLY A 284 14.82 -3.21 17.86
CA GLY A 284 15.87 -4.11 18.36
C GLY A 284 16.66 -3.51 19.53
N LEU A 285 16.97 -2.22 19.47
CA LEU A 285 17.72 -1.49 20.50
C LEU A 285 16.97 -1.37 21.84
N GLU A 286 15.63 -1.29 21.80
CA GLU A 286 14.79 -1.16 23.00
C GLU A 286 14.72 -2.44 23.85
N LEU A 287 15.10 -3.63 23.32
CA LEU A 287 14.96 -4.90 24.04
C LEU A 287 15.58 -4.87 25.44
N LYS A 288 16.82 -4.36 25.56
CA LYS A 288 17.53 -4.34 26.83
C LYS A 288 16.86 -3.42 27.86
N ALA A 289 16.33 -2.28 27.43
CA ALA A 289 15.60 -1.36 28.30
C ALA A 289 14.32 -2.02 28.83
N ILE A 290 13.55 -2.66 27.94
CA ILE A 290 12.31 -3.36 28.29
C ILE A 290 12.57 -4.51 29.28
N LEU A 291 13.63 -5.31 29.05
CA LEU A 291 14.02 -6.37 29.97
C LEU A 291 14.42 -5.84 31.35
N GLY A 292 15.13 -4.71 31.40
CA GLY A 292 15.51 -4.05 32.65
C GLY A 292 14.29 -3.63 33.47
N GLN A 293 13.30 -3.00 32.83
CA GLN A 293 12.08 -2.54 33.48
C GLN A 293 11.24 -3.69 34.07
N VAL A 294 11.22 -4.88 33.46
CA VAL A 294 10.46 -6.03 33.98
C VAL A 294 11.15 -6.68 35.17
N HIS A 295 12.49 -6.67 35.21
CA HIS A 295 13.25 -7.30 36.29
C HIS A 295 13.03 -6.63 37.65
N GLU A 296 12.53 -5.40 37.66
CA GLU A 296 12.21 -4.63 38.87
C GLU A 296 10.86 -4.99 39.51
N PHE A 297 10.02 -5.80 38.84
CA PHE A 297 8.66 -6.18 39.31
C PHE A 297 8.54 -7.69 39.60
N ASP A 298 7.67 -8.06 40.54
CA ASP A 298 7.51 -9.44 41.07
C ASP A 298 7.13 -10.53 40.03
N LEU A 299 6.60 -10.14 38.87
CA LEU A 299 6.30 -11.05 37.76
C LEU A 299 7.49 -11.14 36.80
N GLY A 300 8.14 -12.30 36.81
CA GLY A 300 9.37 -12.57 36.05
C GLY A 300 9.25 -12.43 34.52
N VAL A 301 10.39 -12.10 33.91
CA VAL A 301 10.61 -11.98 32.44
C VAL A 301 10.17 -13.25 31.71
N ASP A 302 10.44 -14.41 32.29
CA ASP A 302 10.11 -15.73 31.76
C ASP A 302 8.61 -15.91 31.53
N LYS A 303 7.77 -15.51 32.49
CA LYS A 303 6.32 -15.59 32.36
C LYS A 303 5.80 -14.64 31.28
N ALA A 304 6.32 -13.41 31.21
CA ALA A 304 5.92 -12.45 30.18
C ALA A 304 6.27 -12.95 28.77
N VAL A 305 7.46 -13.52 28.57
CA VAL A 305 7.87 -14.13 27.29
C VAL A 305 6.98 -15.32 26.95
N TYR A 306 6.69 -16.22 27.91
CA TYR A 306 5.80 -17.36 27.69
C TYR A 306 4.39 -16.93 27.27
N VAL A 307 3.83 -15.92 27.94
CA VAL A 307 2.53 -15.36 27.56
C VAL A 307 2.59 -14.72 26.17
N GLY A 308 3.66 -14.00 25.82
CA GLY A 308 3.88 -13.47 24.48
C GLY A 308 3.91 -14.54 23.38
N LEU A 309 4.57 -15.68 23.64
CA LEU A 309 4.56 -16.82 22.73
C LEU A 309 3.16 -17.44 22.61
N LEU A 310 2.44 -17.59 23.71
CA LEU A 310 1.07 -18.09 23.72
C LEU A 310 0.12 -17.17 22.94
N VAL A 311 0.23 -15.85 23.13
CA VAL A 311 -0.52 -14.84 22.37
C VAL A 311 -0.19 -14.96 20.88
N THR A 312 1.08 -15.17 20.51
CA THR A 312 1.49 -15.38 19.12
C THR A 312 0.81 -16.60 18.50
N VAL A 313 0.77 -17.73 19.21
CA VAL A 313 0.06 -18.94 18.76
C VAL A 313 -1.43 -18.66 18.59
N LEU A 314 -2.07 -18.02 19.57
CA LEU A 314 -3.48 -17.65 19.50
C LEU A 314 -3.78 -16.77 18.28
N LEU A 315 -2.96 -15.75 18.04
CA LEU A 315 -3.09 -14.86 16.89
C LEU A 315 -2.98 -15.58 15.55
N ILE A 316 -2.04 -16.51 15.43
CA ILE A 316 -1.91 -17.36 14.24
C ILE A 316 -3.18 -18.18 14.05
N VAL A 317 -3.64 -18.87 15.10
CA VAL A 317 -4.85 -19.70 15.06
C VAL A 317 -6.08 -18.88 14.66
N LEU A 318 -6.30 -17.73 15.28
CA LEU A 318 -7.43 -16.83 14.96
C LEU A 318 -7.38 -16.35 13.51
N ARG A 319 -6.19 -16.01 13.01
CA ARG A 319 -6.00 -15.58 11.62
C ARG A 319 -6.34 -16.69 10.62
N PHE A 320 -5.87 -17.91 10.85
CA PHE A 320 -6.23 -19.07 10.00
C PHE A 320 -7.71 -19.42 10.09
N ALA A 321 -8.27 -19.39 11.30
CA ALA A 321 -9.69 -19.67 11.55
C ALA A 321 -10.61 -18.64 10.86
N PHE A 322 -10.17 -17.40 10.70
CA PHE A 322 -10.92 -16.36 10.01
C PHE A 322 -10.78 -16.40 8.48
N ILE A 323 -9.55 -16.54 7.98
CA ILE A 323 -9.26 -16.48 6.54
C ILE A 323 -9.79 -17.71 5.79
N GLY A 324 -9.76 -18.90 6.41
CA GLY A 324 -10.27 -20.13 5.80
C GLY A 324 -11.74 -20.00 5.33
N PRO A 325 -12.68 -19.69 6.24
CA PRO A 325 -14.09 -19.45 5.89
C PRO A 325 -14.29 -18.27 4.93
N LEU A 326 -13.53 -17.18 5.08
CA LEU A 326 -13.61 -16.02 4.19
C LEU A 326 -13.33 -16.43 2.74
N ILE A 327 -12.28 -17.20 2.50
CA ILE A 327 -11.90 -17.65 1.14
C ILE A 327 -12.91 -18.65 0.58
N LEU A 328 -13.45 -19.53 1.42
CA LEU A 328 -14.54 -20.43 1.01
C LEU A 328 -15.79 -19.64 0.61
N SER A 329 -16.12 -18.57 1.33
CA SER A 329 -17.23 -17.67 1.02
C SER A 329 -17.01 -16.93 -0.30
N LEU A 330 -15.81 -16.37 -0.51
CA LEU A 330 -15.44 -15.70 -1.77
C LEU A 330 -15.53 -16.63 -2.97
N ARG A 331 -15.02 -17.86 -2.85
CA ARG A 331 -15.12 -18.90 -3.89
C ARG A 331 -16.57 -19.27 -4.20
N ARG A 332 -17.42 -19.38 -3.18
CA ARG A 332 -18.86 -19.64 -3.37
C ARG A 332 -19.54 -18.48 -4.10
N ARG A 333 -19.19 -17.24 -3.76
CA ARG A 333 -19.72 -16.03 -4.41
C ARG A 333 -19.29 -15.93 -5.87
N GLU A 334 -18.03 -16.22 -6.16
CA GLU A 334 -17.48 -16.26 -7.52
C GLU A 334 -18.20 -17.31 -8.39
N ARG A 335 -18.35 -18.54 -7.89
CA ARG A 335 -19.09 -19.60 -8.60
C ARG A 335 -20.54 -19.22 -8.89
N ARG A 336 -21.20 -18.48 -7.98
CA ARG A 336 -22.56 -17.97 -8.19
C ARG A 336 -22.58 -16.89 -9.28
N LEU A 337 -21.64 -15.94 -9.22
CA LEU A 337 -21.52 -14.88 -10.23
C LEU A 337 -21.33 -15.47 -11.62
N VAL A 338 -20.39 -16.38 -11.80
CA VAL A 338 -20.14 -17.07 -13.08
C VAL A 338 -21.42 -17.71 -13.63
N LYS A 339 -22.19 -18.40 -12.79
CA LYS A 339 -23.47 -19.01 -13.21
C LYS A 339 -24.53 -17.98 -13.61
N THR A 340 -24.57 -16.84 -12.93
CA THR A 340 -25.47 -15.73 -13.29
C THR A 340 -25.03 -15.06 -14.58
N PHE A 341 -23.73 -14.90 -14.79
CA PHE A 341 -23.16 -14.33 -16.02
C PHE A 341 -23.36 -15.23 -17.23
N ALA A 342 -23.18 -16.55 -17.09
CA ALA A 342 -23.49 -17.49 -18.16
C ALA A 342 -24.96 -17.38 -18.60
N ARG A 343 -25.90 -17.25 -17.65
CA ARG A 343 -27.31 -17.01 -17.94
C ARG A 343 -27.58 -15.65 -18.60
N PHE A 344 -26.81 -14.63 -18.26
CA PHE A 344 -26.91 -13.31 -18.87
C PHE A 344 -26.38 -13.32 -20.31
N ALA A 345 -25.28 -14.05 -20.56
CA ALA A 345 -24.74 -14.28 -21.90
C ALA A 345 -25.75 -15.00 -22.79
N GLU A 346 -26.35 -16.10 -22.30
CA GLU A 346 -27.44 -16.81 -22.99
C GLU A 346 -28.64 -15.87 -23.27
N GLY A 347 -28.94 -14.94 -22.35
CA GLY A 347 -29.99 -13.95 -22.53
C GLY A 347 -29.69 -12.92 -23.63
N ILE A 348 -28.43 -12.48 -23.77
CA ILE A 348 -27.99 -11.60 -24.87
C ILE A 348 -28.06 -12.35 -26.20
N GLU A 349 -27.65 -13.62 -26.22
CA GLU A 349 -27.69 -14.46 -27.41
C GLU A 349 -29.14 -14.68 -27.91
N ARG A 350 -30.07 -14.99 -26.99
CA ARG A 350 -31.52 -15.02 -27.31
C ARG A 350 -32.07 -13.67 -27.76
N ALA A 351 -31.56 -12.56 -27.23
CA ALA A 351 -31.97 -11.23 -27.64
C ALA A 351 -31.50 -10.91 -29.08
N LYS A 352 -30.37 -11.47 -29.54
CA LYS A 352 -29.93 -11.37 -30.95
C LYS A 352 -30.91 -12.07 -31.89
N GLU A 353 -31.47 -13.21 -31.48
CA GLU A 353 -32.48 -13.94 -32.27
C GLU A 353 -33.79 -13.15 -32.41
N LEU A 354 -34.22 -12.46 -31.35
CA LEU A 354 -35.45 -11.64 -31.32
C LEU A 354 -35.32 -10.27 -31.98
N GLU A 355 -34.08 -9.81 -32.26
CA GLU A 355 -33.80 -8.50 -32.83
C GLU A 355 -34.25 -8.37 -34.29
N ALA A 356 -34.35 -9.49 -35.00
CA ALA A 356 -34.92 -9.55 -36.34
C ALA A 356 -36.34 -8.95 -36.41
N GLU A 357 -37.07 -8.89 -35.29
CA GLU A 357 -38.45 -8.44 -35.24
C GLU A 357 -38.64 -6.99 -34.71
N ASN A 358 -37.65 -6.36 -34.05
CA ASN A 358 -37.91 -5.06 -33.40
C ASN A 358 -36.64 -4.18 -33.16
N PRO A 359 -36.47 -3.06 -33.92
CA PRO A 359 -35.25 -2.24 -33.89
C PRO A 359 -35.04 -1.44 -32.59
N LYS A 360 -36.06 -1.33 -31.72
CA LYS A 360 -35.89 -0.70 -30.39
C LYS A 360 -35.09 -1.57 -29.41
N LEU A 361 -34.98 -2.88 -29.66
CA LEU A 361 -34.16 -3.79 -28.84
C LEU A 361 -32.65 -3.62 -29.10
N ALA A 362 -32.25 -3.10 -30.26
CA ALA A 362 -30.84 -2.91 -30.63
C ALA A 362 -30.07 -2.01 -29.64
N ARG A 363 -30.62 -0.84 -29.28
CA ARG A 363 -29.97 0.08 -28.31
C ARG A 363 -29.86 -0.51 -26.90
N LYS A 364 -30.80 -1.37 -26.51
CA LYS A 364 -30.80 -2.03 -25.20
C LYS A 364 -29.79 -3.19 -25.18
N ARG A 365 -29.65 -3.91 -26.31
CA ARG A 365 -28.63 -4.93 -26.56
C ARG A 365 -27.23 -4.33 -26.54
N GLU A 366 -26.99 -3.25 -27.28
CA GLU A 366 -25.66 -2.62 -27.35
C GLU A 366 -25.17 -2.17 -25.95
N ARG A 367 -26.07 -1.62 -25.13
CA ARG A 367 -25.77 -1.33 -23.72
C ARG A 367 -25.50 -2.59 -22.90
N ALA A 368 -26.26 -3.66 -23.12
CA ALA A 368 -26.08 -4.93 -22.42
C ALA A 368 -24.79 -5.66 -22.83
N GLU A 369 -24.41 -5.62 -24.11
CA GLU A 369 -23.15 -6.15 -24.66
C GLU A 369 -21.96 -5.38 -24.08
N LYS A 370 -21.97 -4.04 -24.11
CA LYS A 370 -20.93 -3.21 -23.49
C LYS A 370 -20.78 -3.48 -21.98
N LEU A 371 -21.89 -3.73 -21.29
CA LEU A 371 -21.89 -4.13 -19.87
C LEU A 371 -21.37 -5.55 -19.66
N TYR A 372 -21.67 -6.48 -20.58
CA TYR A 372 -21.22 -7.86 -20.53
C TYR A 372 -19.73 -7.97 -20.80
N GLU A 373 -19.22 -7.32 -21.85
CA GLU A 373 -17.78 -7.28 -22.17
C GLU A 373 -16.96 -6.77 -20.99
N ARG A 374 -17.29 -5.57 -20.48
CA ARG A 374 -16.62 -5.00 -19.28
C ARG A 374 -16.59 -5.97 -18.10
N ARG A 375 -17.73 -6.61 -17.80
CA ARG A 375 -17.85 -7.51 -16.66
C ARG A 375 -17.21 -8.89 -16.90
N SER A 376 -17.11 -9.33 -18.15
CA SER A 376 -16.45 -10.59 -18.52
C SER A 376 -14.94 -10.49 -18.32
N THR A 377 -14.33 -9.38 -18.74
CA THR A 377 -12.92 -9.06 -18.51
C THR A 377 -12.61 -8.97 -17.01
N ASP A 378 -13.48 -8.30 -16.22
CA ASP A 378 -13.36 -8.26 -14.76
C ASP A 378 -13.37 -9.67 -14.14
N LEU A 379 -14.21 -10.58 -14.65
CA LEU A 379 -14.34 -11.96 -14.15
C LEU A 379 -13.14 -12.84 -14.48
N GLU A 380 -12.60 -12.70 -15.70
CA GLU A 380 -11.38 -13.40 -16.11
C GLU A 380 -10.18 -12.90 -15.29
N GLN A 381 -10.09 -11.60 -15.05
CA GLN A 381 -9.08 -11.01 -14.18
C GLN A 381 -9.21 -11.50 -12.72
N LEU A 382 -10.44 -11.54 -12.17
CA LEU A 382 -10.70 -12.04 -10.81
C LEU A 382 -10.30 -13.51 -10.63
N ARG A 383 -10.48 -14.34 -11.68
CA ARG A 383 -10.07 -15.75 -11.74
C ARG A 383 -8.56 -15.91 -11.85
N ALA A 384 -7.92 -15.12 -12.71
CA ALA A 384 -6.48 -15.16 -12.93
C ALA A 384 -5.68 -14.70 -11.70
N GLU A 385 -6.22 -13.79 -10.88
CA GLU A 385 -5.52 -13.19 -9.74
C GLU A 385 -5.80 -13.87 -8.38
N GLY A 386 -6.48 -15.03 -8.38
CA GLY A 386 -6.24 -16.14 -7.46
C GLY A 386 -6.27 -15.89 -5.94
N LEU A 387 -7.42 -15.55 -5.34
CA LEU A 387 -7.69 -15.85 -3.92
C LEU A 387 -8.06 -17.33 -3.73
N GLY A 388 -7.14 -18.22 -4.13
CA GLY A 388 -7.28 -19.65 -3.91
C GLY A 388 -6.99 -20.05 -2.47
N LEU A 389 -7.22 -21.32 -2.10
CA LEU A 389 -6.80 -21.85 -0.79
C LEU A 389 -5.29 -21.65 -0.55
N ARG A 390 -4.48 -21.78 -1.61
CA ARG A 390 -3.04 -21.49 -1.60
C ARG A 390 -2.75 -20.03 -1.24
N GLY A 391 -3.43 -19.09 -1.88
CA GLY A 391 -3.33 -17.66 -1.56
C GLY A 391 -3.79 -17.37 -0.13
N GLY A 392 -4.78 -18.10 0.37
CA GLY A 392 -5.22 -18.04 1.76
C GLY A 392 -4.21 -18.47 2.79
N VAL A 393 -3.48 -19.55 2.53
CA VAL A 393 -2.39 -19.99 3.40
C VAL A 393 -1.30 -18.91 3.47
N VAL A 394 -0.91 -18.34 2.33
CA VAL A 394 0.07 -17.26 2.28
C VAL A 394 -0.43 -16.01 3.02
N LEU A 395 -1.68 -15.60 2.78
CA LEU A 395 -2.31 -14.44 3.43
C LEU A 395 -2.43 -14.63 4.96
N SER A 396 -2.71 -15.86 5.41
CA SER A 396 -2.77 -16.20 6.83
C SER A 396 -1.40 -16.18 7.49
N TRP A 397 -0.36 -16.64 6.78
CA TRP A 397 1.00 -16.68 7.31
C TRP A 397 1.72 -15.33 7.26
N ALA A 398 1.34 -14.46 6.32
CA ALA A 398 1.97 -13.16 6.08
C ALA A 398 1.66 -12.08 7.14
N GLY A 399 0.81 -12.37 8.13
CA GLY A 399 0.41 -11.41 9.16
C GLY A 399 1.47 -11.19 10.24
N MET A 400 2.61 -10.58 9.89
CA MET A 400 3.66 -10.23 10.86
C MET A 400 3.26 -9.04 11.72
N ARG A 401 3.72 -8.93 12.96
CA ARG A 401 3.46 -7.75 13.82
C ARG A 401 4.68 -6.85 13.75
N GLY A 402 4.43 -5.56 13.54
CA GLY A 402 5.48 -4.58 13.30
C GLY A 402 5.78 -3.73 14.52
N VAL A 403 6.42 -2.60 14.25
CA VAL A 403 6.87 -1.67 15.30
C VAL A 403 5.76 -0.77 15.81
N VAL A 404 4.70 -0.56 15.02
CA VAL A 404 3.50 0.16 15.48
C VAL A 404 2.90 -0.51 16.71
N THR A 405 2.92 -1.86 16.77
CA THR A 405 2.52 -2.63 17.95
C THR A 405 3.31 -2.26 19.20
N LEU A 406 4.63 -2.09 19.09
CA LEU A 406 5.47 -1.73 20.23
C LEU A 406 5.23 -0.29 20.68
N ALA A 407 5.18 0.65 19.74
CA ALA A 407 4.90 2.05 20.05
C ALA A 407 3.52 2.22 20.72
N ALA A 408 2.50 1.55 20.20
CA ALA A 408 1.16 1.57 20.78
C ALA A 408 1.09 0.84 22.14
N ALA A 409 1.92 -0.17 22.40
CA ALA A 409 2.00 -0.80 23.72
C ALA A 409 2.55 0.16 24.77
N GLN A 410 3.54 0.96 24.39
CA GLN A 410 4.15 1.93 25.28
C GLN A 410 3.21 3.13 25.58
N SER A 411 2.20 3.39 24.73
CA SER A 411 1.17 4.40 25.01
C SER A 411 0.11 3.95 26.03
N LEU A 412 0.21 2.73 26.57
CA LEU A 412 -0.65 2.30 27.67
C LEU A 412 -0.42 3.18 28.92
N PRO A 413 -1.50 3.62 29.60
CA PRO A 413 -1.42 4.41 30.82
C PRO A 413 -0.49 3.80 31.88
N ALA A 414 0.28 4.66 32.56
CA ALA A 414 1.33 4.26 33.49
C ALA A 414 0.81 3.53 34.74
N ASP A 415 -0.46 3.75 35.09
CA ASP A 415 -1.18 3.18 36.22
C ASP A 415 -1.79 1.79 35.94
N ILE A 416 -1.71 1.30 34.69
CA ILE A 416 -2.21 -0.03 34.36
C ILE A 416 -1.36 -1.12 35.07
N PRO A 417 -2.00 -2.08 35.75
CA PRO A 417 -1.31 -3.22 36.33
C PRO A 417 -0.47 -3.97 35.31
N TYR A 418 0.73 -4.38 35.72
CA TYR A 418 1.66 -5.17 34.91
C TYR A 418 2.16 -4.49 33.61
N ARG A 419 2.11 -3.15 33.52
CA ARG A 419 2.50 -2.41 32.31
C ARG A 419 3.86 -2.86 31.71
N PRO A 420 4.96 -3.01 32.48
CA PRO A 420 6.22 -3.49 31.92
C PRO A 420 6.11 -4.88 31.28
N GLN A 421 5.37 -5.80 31.92
CA GLN A 421 5.12 -7.15 31.40
C GLN A 421 4.25 -7.11 30.14
N LEU A 422 3.24 -6.24 30.08
CA LEU A 422 2.38 -6.05 28.91
C LEU A 422 3.18 -5.52 27.70
N ILE A 423 4.11 -4.60 27.93
CA ILE A 423 5.04 -4.10 26.90
C ILE A 423 5.96 -5.23 26.43
N LEU A 424 6.53 -6.02 27.35
CA LEU A 424 7.37 -7.16 26.99
C LEU A 424 6.58 -8.27 26.24
N ILE A 425 5.31 -8.48 26.55
CA ILE A 425 4.41 -9.38 25.81
C ILE A 425 4.24 -8.88 24.38
N ALA A 426 3.90 -7.60 24.18
CA ALA A 426 3.76 -7.00 22.86
C ALA A 426 5.07 -7.09 22.06
N PHE A 427 6.20 -6.79 22.72
CA PHE A 427 7.54 -6.92 22.16
C PHE A 427 7.86 -8.35 21.70
N THR A 428 7.59 -9.33 22.56
CA THR A 428 7.78 -10.76 22.27
C THR A 428 6.94 -11.18 21.08
N VAL A 429 5.69 -10.73 20.99
CA VAL A 429 4.81 -11.03 19.84
C VAL A 429 5.37 -10.40 18.56
N SER A 430 5.74 -9.12 18.58
CA SER A 430 6.31 -8.44 17.42
C SER A 430 7.57 -9.14 16.91
N ILE A 431 8.56 -9.39 17.76
CA ILE A 431 9.80 -10.04 17.33
C ILE A 431 9.59 -11.50 16.91
N THR A 432 8.80 -12.26 17.65
CA THR A 432 8.57 -13.68 17.31
C THR A 432 7.88 -13.77 15.96
N THR A 433 6.82 -12.99 15.74
CA THR A 433 6.11 -13.04 14.46
C THR A 433 6.96 -12.50 13.31
N LEU A 434 7.69 -11.42 13.52
CA LEU A 434 8.58 -10.84 12.51
C LEU A 434 9.70 -11.81 12.12
N LEU A 435 10.46 -12.36 13.07
CA LEU A 435 11.58 -13.26 12.79
C LEU A 435 11.12 -14.64 12.30
N VAL A 436 10.13 -15.24 12.96
CA VAL A 436 9.65 -16.58 12.62
C VAL A 436 8.80 -16.54 11.35
N GLN A 437 7.73 -15.74 11.30
CA GLN A 437 6.87 -15.71 10.12
C GLN A 437 7.58 -15.05 8.94
N GLY A 438 8.32 -13.95 9.15
CA GLY A 438 9.08 -13.29 8.09
C GLY A 438 10.21 -14.15 7.52
N GLY A 439 10.95 -14.87 8.38
CA GLY A 439 11.99 -15.81 7.94
C GLY A 439 11.43 -17.03 7.20
N THR A 440 10.23 -17.50 7.56
CA THR A 440 9.60 -18.70 6.95
C THR A 440 8.65 -18.40 5.80
N LEU A 441 8.19 -17.15 5.63
CA LEU A 441 7.28 -16.75 4.55
C LEU A 441 7.79 -17.10 3.15
N PRO A 442 9.09 -16.90 2.80
CA PRO A 442 9.61 -17.34 1.51
C PRO A 442 9.43 -18.83 1.24
N TRP A 443 9.59 -19.65 2.28
CA TRP A 443 9.39 -21.09 2.20
C TRP A 443 7.91 -21.44 2.01
N VAL A 444 6.99 -20.80 2.75
CA VAL A 444 5.54 -20.99 2.60
C VAL A 444 5.07 -20.62 1.19
N ILE A 445 5.55 -19.49 0.64
CA ILE A 445 5.22 -19.06 -0.72
C ILE A 445 5.68 -20.11 -1.74
N LYS A 446 6.93 -20.59 -1.62
CA LYS A 446 7.45 -21.64 -2.51
C LYS A 446 6.68 -22.96 -2.38
N ALA A 447 6.36 -23.37 -1.15
CA ALA A 447 5.64 -24.62 -0.87
C ALA A 447 4.20 -24.62 -1.41
N THR A 448 3.51 -23.47 -1.36
CA THR A 448 2.17 -23.37 -1.94
C THR A 448 2.16 -23.37 -3.47
N GLY A 449 3.31 -23.12 -4.11
CA GLY A 449 3.45 -23.10 -5.56
C GLY A 449 2.58 -22.04 -6.24
N ILE A 450 2.16 -21.00 -5.50
CA ILE A 450 1.43 -19.89 -6.08
C ILE A 450 2.40 -19.02 -6.88
N ARG A 451 2.06 -18.74 -8.13
CA ARG A 451 2.81 -17.83 -8.99
C ARG A 451 1.83 -16.74 -9.45
N GLY A 452 2.33 -15.51 -9.59
CA GLY A 452 1.60 -14.40 -10.19
C GLY A 452 1.19 -14.70 -11.64
N SER A 453 0.46 -13.77 -12.26
CA SER A 453 0.06 -13.87 -13.66
C SER A 453 1.25 -14.20 -14.55
N ASP A 454 0.99 -14.97 -15.60
CA ASP A 454 2.02 -15.38 -16.56
C ASP A 454 2.69 -14.14 -17.16
N ALA A 455 4.02 -14.03 -17.02
CA ALA A 455 4.80 -12.94 -17.58
C ALA A 455 4.62 -12.81 -19.10
N ALA A 456 4.16 -13.86 -19.78
CA ALA A 456 3.73 -13.79 -21.17
C ALA A 456 2.41 -13.01 -21.35
N VAL A 457 1.42 -13.19 -20.46
CA VAL A 457 0.13 -12.48 -20.49
C VAL A 457 0.35 -10.99 -20.22
N ASP A 458 1.08 -10.66 -19.15
CA ASP A 458 1.39 -9.26 -18.82
C ASP A 458 2.13 -8.54 -19.97
N ARG A 459 3.03 -9.25 -20.68
CA ARG A 459 3.72 -8.70 -21.86
C ARG A 459 2.76 -8.44 -23.03
N ARG A 460 1.78 -9.32 -23.25
CA ARG A 460 0.77 -9.16 -24.30
C ARG A 460 -0.15 -7.98 -23.98
N GLU A 461 -0.69 -7.92 -22.76
CA GLU A 461 -1.55 -6.81 -22.33
C GLU A 461 -0.81 -5.48 -22.39
N PHE A 462 0.47 -5.45 -22.02
CA PHE A 462 1.30 -4.26 -22.16
C PHE A 462 1.50 -3.87 -23.63
N ALA A 463 1.76 -4.82 -24.53
CA ALA A 463 1.90 -4.53 -25.96
C ALA A 463 0.59 -4.00 -26.57
N THR A 464 -0.55 -4.59 -26.21
CA THR A 464 -1.87 -4.11 -26.66
C THR A 464 -2.17 -2.71 -26.16
N LEU A 465 -1.86 -2.41 -24.89
CA LEU A 465 -2.00 -1.06 -24.36
C LEU A 465 -1.07 -0.07 -25.07
N LEU A 466 0.17 -0.47 -25.38
CA LEU A 466 1.11 0.38 -26.10
C LEU A 466 0.61 0.72 -27.50
N ASP A 467 0.06 -0.27 -28.22
CA ASP A 467 -0.57 -0.07 -29.52
C ASP A 467 -1.71 0.96 -29.43
N GLU A 468 -2.63 0.77 -28.46
CA GLU A 468 -3.77 1.66 -28.23
C GLU A 468 -3.37 3.11 -27.91
N ILE A 469 -2.36 3.32 -27.05
CA ILE A 469 -1.90 4.68 -26.73
C ILE A 469 -1.09 5.30 -27.87
N SER A 470 -0.26 4.51 -28.57
CA SER A 470 0.54 5.00 -29.69
C SER A 470 -0.34 5.38 -30.89
N GLU A 471 -1.41 4.64 -31.16
CA GLU A 471 -2.41 4.99 -32.19
C GLU A 471 -3.02 6.38 -31.89
N ALA A 472 -3.40 6.63 -30.64
CA ALA A 472 -3.90 7.92 -30.22
C ALA A 472 -2.85 9.03 -30.37
N GLY A 473 -1.59 8.75 -30.04
CA GLY A 473 -0.47 9.67 -30.25
C GLY A 473 -0.24 10.01 -31.73
N LEU A 474 -0.23 9.01 -32.60
CA LEU A 474 -0.02 9.17 -34.05
C LEU A 474 -1.16 9.94 -34.72
N SER A 475 -2.40 9.80 -34.22
CA SER A 475 -3.55 10.56 -34.75
C SER A 475 -3.37 12.08 -34.67
N VAL A 476 -2.51 12.57 -33.77
CA VAL A 476 -2.14 14.00 -33.69
C VAL A 476 -1.38 14.44 -34.94
N LEU A 477 -0.53 13.57 -35.48
CA LEU A 477 0.32 13.83 -36.65
C LEU A 477 -0.46 13.78 -37.97
N ASP A 478 -1.64 13.16 -37.99
CA ASP A 478 -2.48 13.05 -39.18
C ASP A 478 -3.35 14.31 -39.42
N ASN A 479 -3.30 15.28 -38.51
CA ASN A 479 -4.06 16.52 -38.63
C ASN A 479 -3.30 17.53 -39.53
N PRO A 480 -3.86 18.01 -40.66
CA PRO A 480 -3.14 18.85 -41.63
C PRO A 480 -2.67 20.22 -41.10
N THR A 481 -3.15 20.62 -39.92
CA THR A 481 -2.87 21.89 -39.25
C THR A 481 -2.27 21.64 -37.87
N VAL A 482 -1.19 20.84 -37.78
CA VAL A 482 -0.41 20.83 -36.55
C VAL A 482 0.30 22.18 -36.43
N GLU A 483 -0.38 23.13 -35.80
CA GLU A 483 0.16 24.44 -35.47
C GLU A 483 0.92 24.35 -34.14
N LEU A 484 2.18 24.76 -34.16
CA LEU A 484 2.95 25.00 -32.93
C LEU A 484 2.38 26.25 -32.22
N ALA A 485 2.69 26.44 -30.94
CA ALA A 485 2.20 27.55 -30.12
C ALA A 485 2.48 28.94 -30.74
N ASP A 486 3.48 29.05 -31.62
CA ASP A 486 3.85 30.26 -32.36
C ASP A 486 3.16 30.40 -33.75
N GLY A 487 2.20 29.54 -34.10
CA GLY A 487 1.50 29.57 -35.40
C GLY A 487 2.37 29.17 -36.59
N MET A 488 3.55 28.60 -36.34
CA MET A 488 4.43 28.07 -37.38
C MET A 488 3.95 26.68 -37.82
N THR A 489 3.95 26.44 -39.13
CA THR A 489 3.74 25.10 -39.69
C THR A 489 4.96 24.22 -39.40
N VAL A 490 4.71 23.03 -38.87
CA VAL A 490 5.75 22.02 -38.64
C VAL A 490 6.26 21.52 -39.99
N SER A 491 7.58 21.34 -40.13
CA SER A 491 8.16 20.74 -41.34
C SER A 491 7.81 19.25 -41.46
N GLU A 492 7.56 18.77 -42.68
CA GLU A 492 7.21 17.37 -42.97
C GLU A 492 8.28 16.39 -42.44
N ASP A 493 9.57 16.77 -42.52
CA ASP A 493 10.67 15.96 -42.00
C ASP A 493 10.60 15.77 -40.48
N VAL A 494 10.10 16.77 -39.74
CA VAL A 494 9.92 16.68 -38.27
C VAL A 494 8.71 15.81 -37.94
N ILE A 495 7.62 15.89 -38.71
CA ILE A 495 6.44 15.02 -38.58
C ILE A 495 6.85 13.56 -38.80
N GLU A 496 7.56 13.27 -39.89
CA GLU A 496 7.98 11.92 -40.24
C GLU A 496 8.97 11.36 -39.22
N ARG A 497 9.84 12.21 -38.66
CA ARG A 497 10.73 11.83 -37.55
C ARG A 497 9.95 11.45 -36.30
N VAL A 498 9.00 12.28 -35.85
CA VAL A 498 8.19 11.96 -34.66
C VAL A 498 7.33 10.71 -34.90
N ARG A 499 6.77 10.53 -36.11
CA ARG A 499 6.04 9.33 -36.52
C ARG A 499 6.94 8.09 -36.40
N ARG A 500 8.13 8.12 -37.00
CA ARG A 500 9.12 7.05 -36.94
C ARG A 500 9.54 6.73 -35.50
N ASP A 501 9.87 7.73 -34.69
CA ASP A 501 10.31 7.52 -33.30
C ASP A 501 9.18 6.92 -32.45
N THR A 502 7.93 7.30 -32.70
CA THR A 502 6.73 6.72 -32.05
C THR A 502 6.53 5.25 -32.44
N LEU A 503 6.67 4.91 -33.72
CA LEU A 503 6.52 3.54 -34.24
C LEU A 503 7.70 2.63 -33.82
N LEU A 504 8.94 3.13 -33.88
CA LEU A 504 10.12 2.38 -33.41
C LEU A 504 10.00 2.04 -31.92
N ARG A 505 9.37 2.90 -31.11
CA ARG A 505 9.10 2.62 -29.70
C ARG A 505 8.05 1.50 -29.51
N GLN A 506 7.06 1.44 -30.39
CA GLN A 506 6.08 0.35 -30.43
C GLN A 506 6.76 -0.99 -30.76
N GLU A 507 7.68 -1.00 -31.74
CA GLU A 507 8.40 -2.20 -32.17
C GLU A 507 9.51 -2.65 -31.19
N SER A 508 10.26 -1.71 -30.61
CA SER A 508 11.40 -1.97 -29.70
C SER A 508 11.00 -2.44 -28.29
N ALA A 509 9.70 -2.63 -28.02
CA ALA A 509 9.24 -3.38 -26.85
C ALA A 509 9.74 -4.84 -26.84
N TRP A 510 10.25 -5.34 -27.96
CA TRP A 510 11.16 -6.48 -28.05
C TRP A 510 12.47 -6.04 -28.72
N GLU A 511 13.60 -6.39 -28.06
CA GLU A 511 15.00 -6.06 -28.41
C GLU A 511 15.54 -4.69 -27.94
N ARG A 512 16.44 -4.77 -26.93
CA ARG A 512 17.36 -3.71 -26.58
C ARG A 512 18.45 -3.61 -27.65
N SER A 513 18.47 -2.53 -28.42
CA SER A 513 19.65 -1.83 -28.94
C SER A 513 19.16 -0.58 -29.70
N ARG A 514 19.86 0.54 -29.86
CA ARG A 514 21.23 0.95 -29.56
C ARG A 514 21.23 2.49 -29.54
N ALA A 515 21.93 3.09 -28.58
CA ALA A 515 22.39 4.45 -28.67
C ALA A 515 23.58 4.45 -29.66
N GLU A 516 23.36 4.91 -30.90
CA GLU A 516 24.39 5.29 -31.90
C GLU A 516 23.66 5.66 -33.21
N ALA A 517 22.92 6.77 -33.17
CA ALA A 517 22.44 7.46 -34.38
C ALA A 517 22.29 8.98 -34.10
N ALA A 518 22.97 9.48 -33.06
CA ALA A 518 22.79 10.83 -32.55
C ALA A 518 23.84 11.83 -33.05
N GLU A 519 24.63 11.48 -34.08
CA GLU A 519 25.78 12.29 -34.48
C GLU A 519 25.72 12.91 -35.89
N GLU A 520 24.64 12.71 -36.66
CA GLU A 520 24.61 13.18 -38.06
C GLU A 520 23.49 14.15 -38.45
N VAL A 521 22.69 14.69 -37.51
CA VAL A 521 21.60 15.64 -37.86
C VAL A 521 21.57 16.84 -36.93
N ALA A 522 22.67 17.60 -36.90
CA ALA A 522 22.84 18.79 -36.07
C ALA A 522 22.27 20.10 -36.69
N GLN A 523 21.35 20.05 -37.66
CA GLN A 523 20.88 21.26 -38.37
C GLN A 523 19.36 21.32 -38.69
N MET A 524 18.48 20.79 -37.84
CA MET A 524 17.03 21.06 -37.91
C MET A 524 16.47 21.53 -36.56
N PRO A 525 15.34 22.27 -36.52
CA PRO A 525 14.94 23.02 -35.32
C PRO A 525 14.56 22.06 -34.18
N HIS A 526 15.48 21.80 -33.26
CA HIS A 526 15.26 20.96 -32.08
C HIS A 526 13.99 21.34 -31.29
N MET A 527 13.61 22.61 -31.34
CA MET A 527 12.38 23.16 -30.75
C MET A 527 11.10 22.60 -31.39
N GLN A 528 11.01 22.54 -32.73
CA GLN A 528 9.81 22.02 -33.42
C GLN A 528 9.59 20.54 -33.13
N TYR A 529 10.67 19.75 -33.15
CA TYR A 529 10.61 18.33 -32.79
C TYR A 529 10.14 18.14 -31.33
N ARG A 530 10.73 18.89 -30.39
CA ARG A 530 10.38 18.81 -28.97
C ARG A 530 8.91 19.11 -28.74
N GLU A 531 8.43 20.22 -29.30
CA GLU A 531 7.06 20.68 -29.10
C GLU A 531 6.05 19.70 -29.72
N LEU A 532 6.31 19.22 -30.95
CA LEU A 532 5.49 18.19 -31.58
C LEU A 532 5.48 16.88 -30.77
N ARG A 533 6.63 16.45 -30.26
CA ARG A 533 6.73 15.22 -29.45
C ARG A 533 5.96 15.36 -28.14
N LEU A 534 5.98 16.53 -27.49
CA LEU A 534 5.19 16.79 -26.29
C LEU A 534 3.68 16.72 -26.58
N GLN A 535 3.22 17.22 -27.72
CA GLN A 535 1.80 17.09 -28.13
C GLN A 535 1.41 15.61 -28.32
N VAL A 536 2.25 14.82 -28.98
CA VAL A 536 2.04 13.36 -29.12
C VAL A 536 1.98 12.68 -27.75
N LEU A 537 2.92 12.97 -26.86
CA LEU A 537 2.93 12.41 -25.50
C LEU A 537 1.70 12.79 -24.68
N GLN A 538 1.16 14.01 -24.86
CA GLN A 538 -0.09 14.43 -24.21
C GLN A 538 -1.28 13.59 -24.70
N ALA A 539 -1.36 13.30 -25.99
CA ALA A 539 -2.39 12.43 -26.55
C ALA A 539 -2.26 10.98 -26.06
N GLU A 540 -1.03 10.43 -26.03
CA GLU A 540 -0.74 9.11 -25.46
C GLU A 540 -1.14 9.03 -23.97
N ARG A 541 -0.86 10.09 -23.21
CA ARG A 541 -1.28 10.18 -21.80
C ARG A 541 -2.79 10.24 -21.66
N ALA A 542 -3.48 11.00 -22.50
CA ALA A 542 -4.94 11.07 -22.48
C ALA A 542 -5.58 9.69 -22.77
N ALA A 543 -5.05 8.96 -23.75
CA ALA A 543 -5.47 7.59 -24.06
C ALA A 543 -5.17 6.62 -22.89
N LEU A 544 -4.01 6.73 -22.25
CA LEU A 544 -3.67 5.94 -21.06
C LEU A 544 -4.63 6.21 -19.89
N LEU A 545 -5.01 7.46 -19.66
CA LEU A 545 -5.97 7.84 -18.63
C LEU A 545 -7.38 7.33 -18.94
N ASP A 546 -7.79 7.33 -20.21
CA ASP A 546 -9.05 6.75 -20.65
C ASP A 546 -9.07 5.22 -20.43
N ALA A 547 -8.00 4.52 -20.85
CA ALA A 547 -7.83 3.08 -20.62
C ALA A 547 -7.88 2.74 -19.12
N ARG A 548 -7.25 3.57 -18.27
CA ARG A 548 -7.35 3.48 -16.81
C ARG A 548 -8.79 3.67 -16.32
N SER A 549 -9.52 4.65 -16.84
CA SER A 549 -10.91 4.91 -16.44
C SER A 549 -11.85 3.76 -16.80
N ARG A 550 -11.59 3.06 -17.91
CA ARG A 550 -12.33 1.87 -18.34
C ARG A 550 -12.04 0.64 -17.49
N GLY A 551 -10.85 0.57 -16.87
CA GLY A 551 -10.42 -0.58 -16.06
C GLY A 551 -10.12 -1.84 -16.87
N THR A 552 -9.84 -1.68 -18.16
CA THR A 552 -9.59 -2.76 -19.13
C THR A 552 -8.28 -3.51 -18.85
N TYR A 553 -7.25 -2.79 -18.41
CA TYR A 553 -5.92 -3.34 -18.16
C TYR A 553 -5.63 -3.41 -16.66
N PRO A 554 -4.83 -4.38 -16.20
CA PRO A 554 -4.38 -4.42 -14.82
C PRO A 554 -3.56 -3.18 -14.45
N SER A 555 -3.68 -2.72 -13.20
CA SER A 555 -2.96 -1.52 -12.75
C SER A 555 -1.45 -1.60 -12.94
N ARG A 556 -0.85 -2.80 -12.80
CA ARG A 556 0.59 -3.00 -13.04
C ARG A 556 1.01 -2.68 -14.48
N VAL A 557 0.16 -2.99 -15.45
CA VAL A 557 0.40 -2.71 -16.89
C VAL A 557 0.27 -1.21 -17.14
N LEU A 558 -0.77 -0.59 -16.57
CA LEU A 558 -0.99 0.86 -16.64
C LEU A 558 0.15 1.66 -16.00
N THR A 559 0.58 1.29 -14.79
CA THR A 559 1.70 1.94 -14.09
C THR A 559 3.00 1.81 -14.86
N ARG A 560 3.24 0.65 -15.51
CA ARG A 560 4.41 0.46 -16.37
C ARG A 560 4.37 1.39 -17.59
N ALA A 561 3.22 1.50 -18.27
CA ALA A 561 3.04 2.41 -19.40
C ALA A 561 3.21 3.87 -18.98
N GLN A 562 2.63 4.26 -17.84
CA GLN A 562 2.79 5.60 -17.27
C GLN A 562 4.26 5.93 -17.00
N GLY A 563 5.01 5.00 -16.37
CA GLY A 563 6.43 5.19 -16.10
C GLY A 563 7.27 5.36 -17.37
N MET A 564 6.89 4.68 -18.45
CA MET A 564 7.54 4.84 -19.76
C MET A 564 7.32 6.25 -20.32
N LEU A 565 6.07 6.73 -20.33
CA LEU A 565 5.74 8.08 -20.79
C LEU A 565 6.40 9.16 -19.91
N ASP A 566 6.42 8.95 -18.59
CA ASP A 566 7.05 9.88 -17.65
C ASP A 566 8.56 10.05 -17.91
N ILE A 567 9.28 8.96 -18.21
CA ILE A 567 10.71 9.02 -18.54
C ILE A 567 10.94 9.79 -19.83
N GLU A 568 10.06 9.62 -20.82
CA GLU A 568 10.21 10.27 -22.11
C GLU A 568 9.94 11.78 -22.03
N GLU A 569 8.90 12.19 -21.32
CA GLU A 569 8.63 13.61 -21.03
C GLU A 569 9.78 14.25 -20.25
N ALA A 570 10.29 13.60 -19.21
CA ALA A 570 11.44 14.11 -18.45
C ALA A 570 12.71 14.27 -19.30
N ARG A 571 12.93 13.42 -20.31
CA ARG A 571 14.03 13.57 -21.27
C ARG A 571 13.85 14.79 -22.17
N LEU A 572 12.63 15.15 -22.54
CA LEU A 572 12.35 16.31 -23.38
C LEU A 572 12.44 17.64 -22.61
N ASP A 573 12.19 17.61 -21.30
CA ASP A 573 12.28 18.79 -20.43
C ASP A 573 13.70 19.10 -19.93
N THR A 574 14.61 18.13 -19.94
CA THR A 574 16.00 18.31 -19.48
C THR A 574 16.94 18.91 -20.53
N VAL A 575 16.51 19.07 -21.78
CA VAL A 575 17.33 19.61 -22.90
C VAL A 575 17.24 21.15 -22.99
N VAL A 576 17.05 21.83 -21.85
CA VAL A 576 16.96 23.29 -21.74
C VAL A 576 18.28 23.91 -21.29
#